data_AF-A0A2E0RT12-F1
#
_entry.id   AF-A0A2E0RT12-F1
#
_cell.length_a   1.000
_cell.length_b   1.000
_cell.length_c   1.000
_cell.angle_alpha   90.00
_cell.angle_beta   90.00
_cell.angle_gamma   90.00
#
_symmetry.space_group_name_H-M   'P 1'
#
loop_
_entity.id
_entity.type
_entity.pdbx_description
1 polymer ?
#
loop_
_entity_poly.entity_id
_entity_poly.type
_entity_poly.pdbx_seq_one_letter_code
_entity_poly.pdbx_strand_id
1 'polypeptide(L)'
;MARWHPRAPHTRSLLAAALVLSVAACGDDHTDDEGAVPTDGTSAVTSPSTLPTTVPDTPASSVPESTVAGDTTLPGEWPESVGEAVAALAADTGRDAADIEVVAHERVTWRNGALGCPEPGRSYTQALVPGYRIELTLDGETVWYHGSSDGAPFRCDDPEEPADVGGGVADA
;
A
#
# COMPACT_ATOMS: atom_id res chain seq x y z
N MET A 1 -34.13 -12.08 32.52
CA MET A 1 -32.96 -12.37 33.39
C MET A 1 -32.19 -13.54 32.79
N ALA A 2 -31.37 -13.29 31.76
CA ALA A 2 -30.54 -14.32 31.14
C ALA A 2 -29.17 -14.32 31.82
N ARG A 3 -28.82 -15.43 32.48
CA ARG A 3 -27.57 -15.57 33.22
C ARG A 3 -26.44 -15.85 32.24
N TRP A 4 -25.56 -14.86 32.14
CA TRP A 4 -24.27 -14.89 31.46
C TRP A 4 -23.43 -16.07 32.00
N HIS A 5 -22.94 -16.94 31.13
CA HIS A 5 -21.91 -17.92 31.48
C HIS A 5 -20.55 -17.31 31.13
N PRO A 6 -19.63 -17.11 32.10
CA PRO A 6 -18.26 -16.70 31.78
C PRO A 6 -17.53 -17.84 31.07
N ARG A 7 -17.02 -17.57 29.86
CA ARG A 7 -16.08 -18.46 29.15
C ARG A 7 -14.82 -18.61 30.01
N ALA A 8 -14.47 -19.85 30.34
CA ALA A 8 -13.26 -20.17 31.09
C ALA A 8 -11.98 -19.71 30.34
N PRO A 9 -10.96 -19.23 31.06
CA PRO A 9 -9.71 -18.77 30.46
C PRO A 9 -8.97 -19.96 29.85
N HIS A 10 -8.74 -19.92 28.54
CA HIS A 10 -7.88 -20.91 27.88
C HIS A 10 -6.44 -20.70 28.35
N THR A 11 -5.99 -21.71 29.06
CA THR A 11 -4.68 -21.94 29.66
C THR A 11 -3.54 -21.55 28.73
N ARG A 12 -2.68 -20.66 29.26
CA ARG A 12 -1.35 -20.33 28.75
C ARG A 12 -0.50 -21.60 28.58
N SER A 13 -0.35 -22.08 27.35
CA SER A 13 0.68 -23.07 27.02
C SER A 13 2.03 -22.38 26.91
N LEU A 14 2.72 -22.29 28.06
CA LEU A 14 4.16 -22.02 28.12
C LEU A 14 4.91 -23.28 27.67
N LEU A 15 5.23 -23.38 26.38
CA LEU A 15 6.27 -24.30 25.91
C LEU A 15 7.60 -23.54 25.98
N ALA A 16 8.25 -23.67 27.13
CA ALA A 16 9.64 -23.28 27.33
C ALA A 16 10.54 -24.22 26.51
N ALA A 17 10.87 -23.82 25.28
CA ALA A 17 11.93 -24.45 24.51
C ALA A 17 13.28 -23.92 25.04
N ALA A 18 13.89 -24.70 25.94
CA ALA A 18 15.29 -24.53 26.34
C ALA A 18 16.18 -24.87 25.13
N LEU A 19 16.55 -23.87 24.34
CA LEU A 19 17.54 -24.03 23.28
C LEU A 19 18.94 -23.83 23.88
N VAL A 20 19.68 -24.93 23.93
CA VAL A 20 21.04 -25.03 24.44
C VAL A 20 22.00 -24.18 23.60
N LEU A 21 22.79 -23.38 24.31
CA LEU A 21 23.90 -22.56 23.85
C LEU A 21 25.01 -23.45 23.24
N SER A 22 25.31 -23.27 21.95
CA SER A 22 26.53 -23.80 21.34
C SER A 22 27.30 -22.66 20.69
N VAL A 23 28.30 -22.16 21.43
CA VAL A 23 29.38 -21.33 20.93
C VAL A 23 30.22 -22.16 19.96
N ALA A 24 30.38 -21.66 18.74
CA ALA A 24 31.47 -22.02 17.85
C ALA A 24 32.03 -20.71 17.28
N ALA A 25 33.19 -20.35 17.81
CA ALA A 25 34.05 -19.28 17.33
C ALA A 25 34.74 -19.70 16.02
N CYS A 26 34.97 -18.70 15.16
CA CYS A 26 36.02 -18.48 14.14
C CYS A 26 35.40 -17.45 13.17
N GLY A 27 35.86 -16.21 12.97
CA GLY A 27 37.23 -15.71 13.05
C GLY A 27 37.87 -15.80 11.67
N ASP A 28 37.55 -14.87 10.76
CA ASP A 28 38.38 -14.55 9.59
C ASP A 28 38.24 -13.05 9.28
N ASP A 29 39.25 -12.33 9.75
CA ASP A 29 39.61 -10.95 9.41
C ASP A 29 40.23 -11.01 8.00
N HIS A 30 39.56 -10.45 6.99
CA HIS A 30 40.15 -10.36 5.64
C HIS A 30 40.63 -8.92 5.40
N THR A 31 41.88 -8.71 5.80
CA THR A 31 42.74 -7.63 5.33
C THR A 31 43.22 -7.89 3.90
N ASP A 32 43.34 -6.78 3.16
CA ASP A 32 44.17 -6.53 1.98
C ASP A 32 43.71 -7.08 0.61
N ASP A 33 43.17 -6.18 -0.23
CA ASP A 33 43.59 -6.11 -1.64
C ASP A 33 43.88 -4.66 -2.03
N GLU A 34 45.17 -4.35 -1.94
CA GLU A 34 45.82 -3.13 -2.39
C GLU A 34 45.97 -3.19 -3.93
N GLY A 35 44.86 -3.01 -4.64
CA GLY A 35 44.81 -2.95 -6.10
C GLY A 35 45.06 -1.54 -6.63
N ALA A 36 46.33 -1.17 -6.74
CA ALA A 36 46.78 0.07 -7.38
C ALA A 36 46.19 0.21 -8.81
N VAL A 37 45.43 1.29 -9.05
CA VAL A 37 45.09 1.75 -10.40
C VAL A 37 46.00 2.92 -10.83
N PRO A 38 46.54 2.88 -12.04
CA PRO A 38 47.60 3.78 -12.49
C PRO A 38 47.14 5.23 -12.67
N THR A 39 47.99 6.15 -12.22
CA THR A 39 48.03 7.55 -12.67
C THR A 39 48.57 7.61 -14.11
N ASP A 40 47.82 8.23 -15.02
CA ASP A 40 48.18 9.46 -15.75
C ASP A 40 47.37 9.53 -17.07
N GLY A 41 46.59 10.59 -17.21
CA GLY A 41 45.73 10.85 -18.37
C GLY A 41 45.59 12.35 -18.56
N THR A 42 46.71 12.99 -18.85
CA THR A 42 46.83 14.42 -19.14
C THR A 42 46.00 14.87 -20.35
N SER A 43 45.19 15.91 -20.12
CA SER A 43 44.82 17.03 -20.99
C SER A 43 44.63 16.82 -22.50
N ALA A 44 43.40 17.08 -22.98
CA ALA A 44 43.20 17.98 -24.12
C ALA A 44 41.79 18.57 -24.14
N VAL A 45 41.72 19.86 -23.89
CA VAL A 45 40.61 20.77 -24.19
C VAL A 45 40.44 20.88 -25.70
N THR A 46 39.23 20.65 -26.22
CA THR A 46 38.75 21.29 -27.46
C THR A 46 37.24 21.37 -27.46
N SER A 47 36.70 22.55 -27.12
CA SER A 47 35.31 22.92 -27.42
C SER A 47 35.22 23.42 -28.86
N PRO A 48 34.19 23.02 -29.60
CA PRO A 48 33.47 24.01 -30.41
C PRO A 48 32.01 24.14 -29.95
N SER A 49 31.66 25.35 -29.52
CA SER A 49 30.28 25.78 -29.27
C SER A 49 29.66 26.26 -30.58
N THR A 50 28.69 25.53 -31.11
CA THR A 50 27.69 26.08 -32.04
C THR A 50 26.35 25.41 -31.77
N LEU A 51 25.53 26.07 -30.96
CA LEU A 51 24.09 25.81 -30.90
C LEU A 51 23.37 26.98 -31.59
N PRO A 52 22.70 26.78 -32.74
CA PRO A 52 21.78 27.78 -33.25
C PRO A 52 20.58 27.90 -32.29
N THR A 53 20.39 29.10 -31.75
CA THR A 53 19.15 29.51 -31.09
C THR A 53 18.05 29.60 -32.15
N THR A 54 17.13 28.64 -32.17
CA THR A 54 15.77 28.83 -32.69
C THR A 54 14.84 27.80 -32.02
N VAL A 55 14.38 28.09 -30.81
CA VAL A 55 13.13 27.52 -30.31
C VAL A 55 12.04 28.53 -30.65
N PRO A 56 11.17 28.26 -31.64
CA PRO A 56 9.95 29.02 -31.78
C PRO A 56 9.06 28.75 -30.56
N ASP A 57 8.56 29.84 -30.00
CA ASP A 57 7.39 29.94 -29.12
C ASP A 57 6.41 28.78 -29.36
N THR A 58 6.31 27.86 -28.40
CA THR A 58 5.18 26.92 -28.31
C THR A 58 4.10 27.63 -27.51
N PRO A 59 3.02 28.12 -28.13
CA PRO A 59 1.93 28.72 -27.39
C PRO A 59 1.16 27.67 -26.58
N ALA A 60 0.79 28.06 -25.36
CA ALA A 60 -0.31 27.56 -24.52
C ALA A 60 -0.37 26.02 -24.35
N SER A 61 0.05 25.47 -23.22
CA SER A 61 -0.65 25.61 -21.93
C SER A 61 -2.18 25.56 -22.08
N SER A 62 -2.68 24.51 -22.73
CA SER A 62 -3.98 23.95 -22.35
C SER A 62 -3.73 22.94 -21.23
N VAL A 63 -3.68 23.44 -20.00
CA VAL A 63 -4.17 22.63 -18.88
C VAL A 63 -5.63 22.31 -19.21
N PRO A 64 -6.05 21.05 -19.38
CA PRO A 64 -7.46 20.77 -19.23
C PRO A 64 -7.79 21.25 -17.82
N GLU A 65 -8.71 22.20 -17.74
CA GLU A 65 -9.40 22.55 -16.51
C GLU A 65 -9.75 21.21 -15.85
N SER A 66 -9.01 20.86 -14.79
CA SER A 66 -9.45 19.83 -13.86
C SER A 66 -10.71 20.41 -13.28
N THR A 67 -11.82 20.17 -13.97
CA THR A 67 -13.12 20.05 -13.37
C THR A 67 -12.89 19.12 -12.20
N VAL A 68 -12.69 19.71 -11.02
CA VAL A 68 -12.97 19.07 -9.76
C VAL A 68 -14.45 18.78 -9.86
N ALA A 69 -14.77 17.64 -10.48
CA ALA A 69 -15.94 16.89 -10.15
C ALA A 69 -15.72 16.55 -8.67
N GLY A 70 -16.07 17.50 -7.81
CA GLY A 70 -16.51 17.21 -6.48
C GLY A 70 -17.63 16.21 -6.70
N ASP A 71 -17.23 14.96 -6.62
CA ASP A 71 -18.03 13.76 -6.68
C ASP A 71 -19.13 13.96 -5.63
N THR A 72 -20.21 14.59 -6.06
CA THR A 72 -21.45 14.64 -5.30
C THR A 72 -22.08 13.27 -5.52
N THR A 73 -21.40 12.24 -4.98
CA THR A 73 -22.00 10.96 -4.70
C THR A 73 -23.16 11.28 -3.78
N LEU A 74 -24.38 11.00 -4.25
CA LEU A 74 -25.56 11.19 -3.42
C LEU A 74 -25.34 10.44 -2.10
N PRO A 75 -25.67 11.03 -0.95
CA PRO A 75 -25.52 10.32 0.33
C PRO A 75 -26.33 9.02 0.27
N GLY A 76 -25.63 7.89 0.16
CA GLY A 76 -26.22 6.56 0.15
C GLY A 76 -26.03 5.73 -1.13
N GLU A 77 -25.48 6.25 -2.23
CA GLU A 77 -25.07 5.40 -3.35
C GLU A 77 -23.61 4.97 -3.19
N TRP A 78 -23.39 3.67 -3.00
CA TRP A 78 -22.06 3.10 -2.96
C TRP A 78 -21.58 2.78 -4.38
N PRO A 79 -20.27 2.90 -4.67
CA PRO A 79 -19.73 2.48 -5.96
C PRO A 79 -19.86 0.96 -6.15
N GLU A 80 -19.74 0.50 -7.41
CA GLU A 80 -19.86 -0.93 -7.77
C GLU A 80 -18.93 -1.82 -6.93
N SER A 81 -17.71 -1.35 -6.66
CA SER A 81 -16.70 -2.05 -5.85
C SER A 81 -17.20 -2.44 -4.46
N VAL A 82 -18.09 -1.64 -3.84
CA VAL A 82 -18.70 -2.01 -2.55
C VAL A 82 -19.67 -3.17 -2.72
N GLY A 83 -20.48 -3.15 -3.77
CA GLY A 83 -21.39 -4.26 -4.09
C GLY A 83 -20.64 -5.55 -4.35
N GLU A 84 -19.53 -5.48 -5.08
CA GLU A 84 -18.63 -6.62 -5.33
C GLU A 84 -18.01 -7.15 -4.03
N ALA A 85 -17.53 -6.27 -3.15
CA ALA A 85 -16.95 -6.65 -1.86
C ALA A 85 -17.98 -7.32 -0.93
N VAL A 86 -19.19 -6.76 -0.84
CA VAL A 86 -20.29 -7.33 -0.06
C VAL A 86 -20.70 -8.70 -0.61
N ALA A 87 -20.82 -8.83 -1.94
CA ALA A 87 -21.15 -10.10 -2.58
C ALA A 87 -20.06 -11.16 -2.34
N ALA A 88 -18.79 -10.76 -2.40
CA ALA A 88 -17.66 -11.64 -2.11
C ALA A 88 -17.67 -12.11 -0.65
N LEU A 89 -17.90 -11.21 0.30
CA LEU A 89 -17.96 -11.55 1.73
C LEU A 89 -19.16 -12.45 2.06
N ALA A 90 -20.33 -12.17 1.48
CA ALA A 90 -21.52 -12.99 1.62
C ALA A 90 -21.27 -14.43 1.11
N ALA A 91 -20.62 -14.55 -0.05
CA ALA A 91 -20.28 -15.85 -0.63
C ALA A 91 -19.25 -16.63 0.20
N ASP A 92 -18.22 -15.96 0.73
CA ASP A 92 -17.17 -16.57 1.55
C ASP A 92 -17.70 -17.07 2.91
N THR A 93 -18.61 -16.31 3.51
CA THR A 93 -19.12 -16.59 4.86
C THR A 93 -20.45 -17.34 4.89
N GLY A 94 -21.15 -17.43 3.75
CA GLY A 94 -22.49 -18.00 3.65
C GLY A 94 -23.57 -17.17 4.35
N ARG A 95 -23.33 -15.87 4.56
CA ARG A 95 -24.28 -14.93 5.17
C ARG A 95 -25.06 -14.18 4.12
N ASP A 96 -26.23 -13.68 4.51
CA ASP A 96 -27.00 -12.80 3.65
C ASP A 96 -26.28 -11.45 3.50
N ALA A 97 -26.26 -10.89 2.29
CA ALA A 97 -25.67 -9.58 2.03
C ALA A 97 -26.29 -8.46 2.87
N ALA A 98 -27.54 -8.64 3.32
CA ALA A 98 -28.24 -7.72 4.20
C ALA A 98 -27.71 -7.69 5.64
N ASP A 99 -26.95 -8.72 6.06
CA ASP A 99 -26.31 -8.78 7.39
C ASP A 99 -24.92 -8.12 7.40
N ILE A 100 -24.41 -7.74 6.22
CA ILE A 100 -23.11 -7.09 6.05
C ILE A 100 -23.32 -5.57 6.08
N GLU A 101 -22.66 -4.91 7.01
CA GLU A 101 -22.67 -3.46 7.13
C GLU A 101 -21.49 -2.86 6.34
N VAL A 102 -21.77 -1.87 5.49
CA VAL A 102 -20.73 -1.07 4.84
C VAL A 102 -20.41 0.11 5.74
N VAL A 103 -19.21 0.12 6.31
CA VAL A 103 -18.75 1.17 7.24
C VAL A 103 -18.13 2.33 6.48
N ALA A 104 -17.26 2.04 5.51
CA ALA A 104 -16.56 3.06 4.75
C ALA A 104 -16.17 2.60 3.34
N HIS A 105 -16.08 3.55 2.41
CA HIS A 105 -15.39 3.40 1.13
C HIS A 105 -14.56 4.66 0.89
N GLU A 106 -13.24 4.53 0.89
CA GLU A 106 -12.30 5.64 0.78
C GLU A 106 -11.48 5.51 -0.49
N ARG A 107 -11.35 6.60 -1.26
CA ARG A 107 -10.33 6.70 -2.31
C ARG A 107 -8.99 7.01 -1.65
N VAL A 108 -7.98 6.20 -1.94
CA VAL A 108 -6.66 6.26 -1.30
C VAL A 108 -5.55 6.17 -2.35
N THR A 109 -4.31 6.41 -1.93
CA THR A 109 -3.11 6.12 -2.73
C THR A 109 -2.28 5.10 -1.99
N TRP A 110 -1.99 3.97 -2.62
CA TRP A 110 -1.17 2.91 -2.05
C TRP A 110 0.32 3.20 -2.24
N ARG A 111 1.14 2.74 -1.29
CA ARG A 111 2.59 2.96 -1.27
C ARG A 111 3.33 2.22 -2.38
N ASN A 112 2.75 1.13 -2.89
CA ASN A 112 3.36 0.23 -3.86
C ASN A 112 2.28 -0.61 -4.57
N GLY A 113 2.71 -1.48 -5.49
CA GLY A 113 1.83 -2.41 -6.21
C GLY A 113 1.20 -3.53 -5.38
N ALA A 114 1.43 -3.59 -4.06
CA ALA A 114 0.75 -4.53 -3.17
C ALA A 114 -0.65 -4.04 -2.75
N LEU A 115 -1.00 -2.79 -3.07
CA LEU A 115 -2.31 -2.21 -2.77
C LEU A 115 -2.67 -2.29 -1.27
N GLY A 116 -1.67 -2.09 -0.41
CA GLY A 116 -1.80 -2.16 1.05
C GLY A 116 -2.02 -3.57 1.61
N CYS A 117 -1.75 -4.63 0.84
CA CYS A 117 -1.86 -6.01 1.30
C CYS A 117 -0.69 -6.88 0.79
N PRO A 118 0.53 -6.72 1.33
CA PRO A 118 1.70 -7.44 0.86
C PRO A 118 1.68 -8.91 1.28
N GLU A 119 1.97 -9.80 0.33
CA GLU A 119 2.18 -11.21 0.59
C GLU A 119 3.68 -11.50 0.84
N PRO A 120 4.02 -12.36 1.81
CA PRO A 120 5.40 -12.74 2.08
C PRO A 120 6.14 -13.30 0.86
N GLY A 121 7.36 -12.85 0.64
CA GLY A 121 8.23 -13.36 -0.43
C GLY A 121 7.88 -12.84 -1.84
N ARG A 122 6.91 -11.92 -1.96
CA ARG A 122 6.59 -11.26 -3.23
C ARG A 122 7.33 -9.93 -3.36
N SER A 123 7.70 -9.61 -4.59
CA SER A 123 8.28 -8.31 -4.95
C SER A 123 7.21 -7.46 -5.64
N TYR A 124 6.99 -6.25 -5.13
CA TYR A 124 6.00 -5.31 -5.64
C TYR A 124 6.68 -4.07 -6.24
N THR A 125 6.00 -3.41 -7.19
CA THR A 125 6.47 -2.16 -7.78
C THR A 125 6.52 -1.07 -6.71
N GLN A 126 7.51 -0.17 -6.76
CA GLN A 126 7.67 0.91 -5.77
C GLN A 126 6.97 2.21 -6.19
N ALA A 127 5.97 2.11 -7.09
CA ALA A 127 5.21 3.26 -7.56
C ALA A 127 3.97 3.47 -6.68
N LEU A 128 3.60 4.73 -6.47
CA LEU A 128 2.32 5.06 -5.85
C LEU A 128 1.17 4.62 -6.76
N VAL A 129 0.17 3.95 -6.18
CA VAL A 129 -0.96 3.41 -6.95
C VAL A 129 -2.27 3.97 -6.41
N PRO A 130 -3.00 4.78 -7.19
CA PRO A 130 -4.36 5.19 -6.85
C PRO A 130 -5.27 3.98 -6.70
N GLY A 131 -6.14 4.03 -5.70
CA GLY A 131 -7.02 2.92 -5.39
C GLY A 131 -8.10 3.28 -4.38
N TYR A 132 -8.66 2.24 -3.77
CA TYR A 132 -9.69 2.39 -2.76
C TYR A 132 -9.55 1.33 -1.67
N ARG A 133 -10.06 1.66 -0.49
CA ARG A 133 -10.22 0.76 0.65
C ARG A 133 -11.67 0.77 1.11
N ILE A 134 -12.19 -0.42 1.40
CA ILE A 134 -13.57 -0.66 1.82
C ILE A 134 -13.51 -1.31 3.20
N GLU A 135 -14.24 -0.73 4.14
CA GLU A 135 -14.45 -1.29 5.47
C GLU A 135 -15.85 -1.89 5.54
N LEU A 136 -15.92 -3.20 5.76
CA LEU A 136 -17.16 -3.91 6.01
C LEU A 136 -17.18 -4.42 7.45
N THR A 137 -18.36 -4.60 8.03
CA THR A 137 -18.55 -5.26 9.31
C THR A 137 -19.55 -6.40 9.17
N LEU A 138 -19.22 -7.56 9.75
CA LEU A 138 -20.10 -8.72 9.85
C LEU A 138 -19.97 -9.31 11.24
N ASP A 139 -21.09 -9.48 11.95
CA ASP A 139 -21.13 -9.95 13.35
C ASP A 139 -20.23 -9.14 14.33
N GLY A 140 -19.93 -7.89 14.00
CA GLY A 140 -19.02 -7.04 14.79
C GLY A 140 -17.53 -7.25 14.50
N GLU A 141 -17.19 -8.04 13.49
CA GLU A 141 -15.83 -8.20 12.96
C GLU A 141 -15.63 -7.33 11.73
N THR A 142 -14.56 -6.53 11.72
CA THR A 142 -14.18 -5.70 10.57
C THR A 142 -13.50 -6.56 9.50
N VAL A 143 -13.93 -6.41 8.25
CA VAL A 143 -13.33 -7.05 7.07
C VAL A 143 -12.94 -5.98 6.07
N TRP A 144 -11.69 -6.03 5.61
CA TRP A 144 -11.15 -5.05 4.67
C TRP A 144 -11.11 -5.59 3.26
N TYR A 145 -11.53 -4.76 2.31
CA TYR A 145 -11.35 -5.01 0.88
C TYR A 145 -10.61 -3.85 0.23
N HIS A 146 -9.59 -4.16 -0.56
CA HIS A 146 -8.73 -3.18 -1.23
C HIS A 146 -8.83 -3.33 -2.75
N GLY A 147 -8.46 -2.29 -3.48
CA GLY A 147 -8.37 -2.33 -4.93
C GLY A 147 -7.55 -1.18 -5.50
N SER A 148 -7.13 -1.33 -6.76
CA SER A 148 -6.70 -0.20 -7.60
C SER A 148 -7.94 0.54 -8.13
N SER A 149 -7.79 1.76 -8.64
CA SER A 149 -8.93 2.59 -9.08
C SER A 149 -9.89 1.90 -10.05
N ASP A 150 -9.35 1.06 -10.94
CA ASP A 150 -10.11 0.34 -11.98
C ASP A 150 -10.13 -1.19 -11.74
N GLY A 151 -9.62 -1.64 -10.60
CA GLY A 151 -9.56 -3.05 -10.23
C GLY A 151 -10.77 -3.49 -9.41
N ALA A 152 -11.11 -4.77 -9.51
CA ALA A 152 -12.09 -5.41 -8.63
C ALA A 152 -11.54 -5.48 -7.18
N PRO A 153 -12.41 -5.44 -6.16
CA PRO A 153 -11.99 -5.51 -4.78
C PRO A 153 -11.47 -6.90 -4.43
N PHE A 154 -10.44 -6.97 -3.58
CA PHE A 154 -9.95 -8.21 -3.00
C PHE A 154 -9.85 -8.06 -1.48
N ARG A 155 -10.07 -9.17 -0.76
CA ARG A 155 -9.99 -9.21 0.70
C ARG A 155 -8.55 -9.02 1.17
N CYS A 156 -8.35 -8.19 2.18
CA CYS A 156 -7.08 -8.03 2.87
C CYS A 156 -7.23 -8.33 4.37
N ASP A 157 -6.50 -9.33 4.86
CA ASP A 157 -6.55 -9.70 6.28
C ASP A 157 -5.57 -8.89 7.14
N ASP A 158 -4.46 -8.43 6.55
CA ASP A 158 -3.42 -7.63 7.21
C ASP A 158 -3.24 -6.28 6.47
N PRO A 159 -4.16 -5.32 6.65
CA PRO A 159 -4.14 -4.07 5.91
C PRO A 159 -3.00 -3.15 6.36
N GLU A 160 -2.22 -2.67 5.40
CA GLU A 160 -1.27 -1.57 5.59
C GLU A 160 -1.96 -0.22 5.35
N GLU A 161 -1.46 0.81 6.04
CA GLU A 161 -1.94 2.18 5.84
C GLU A 161 -1.57 2.70 4.44
N PRO A 162 -2.48 3.45 3.79
CA PRO A 162 -2.16 4.14 2.55
C PRO A 162 -0.95 5.08 2.66
N ALA A 163 -0.49 5.57 1.52
CA ALA A 163 0.55 6.58 1.46
C ALA A 163 0.01 7.93 1.95
N ASP A 164 0.73 8.55 2.88
CA ASP A 164 0.53 9.94 3.26
C ASP A 164 1.04 10.88 2.15
N VAL A 165 0.19 11.13 1.16
CA VAL A 165 0.54 11.99 0.02
C VAL A 165 0.49 13.49 0.34
N GLY A 166 0.41 13.86 1.62
CA GLY A 166 0.40 15.26 2.07
C GLY A 166 -0.83 16.00 1.54
N GLY A 167 -2.02 15.62 1.99
CA GLY A 167 -3.18 16.50 1.93
C GLY A 167 -2.93 17.65 2.89
N GLY A 168 -2.60 18.83 2.37
CA GLY A 168 -2.19 19.99 3.15
C GLY A 168 -3.07 20.21 4.37
N VAL A 169 -2.43 20.21 5.54
CA VAL A 169 -3.05 20.70 6.78
C VAL A 169 -3.59 22.09 6.52
N ALA A 170 -4.91 22.22 6.47
CA ALA A 170 -5.57 23.51 6.55
C ALA A 170 -5.54 23.94 8.03
N ASP A 171 -4.36 24.37 8.49
CA ASP A 171 -4.24 25.21 9.67
C ASP A 171 -4.59 26.65 9.25
N ALA A 172 -5.85 27.06 9.50
CA ALA A 172 -6.27 28.46 9.43
C ALA A 172 -7.38 28.74 10.46
#